data_AF-A0A958D723-F1
#
_entry.id   AF-A0A958D723-F1
#
_cell.length_a   1.000
_cell.length_b   1.000
_cell.length_c   1.000
_cell.angle_alpha   90.00
_cell.angle_beta   90.00
_cell.angle_gamma   90.00
#
_symmetry.space_group_name_H-M   'P 1'
#
loop_
_entity.id
_entity.type
_entity.pdbx_description
1 polymer ?
#
loop_
_entity_poly.entity_id
_entity_poly.type
_entity_poly.pdbx_seq_one_letter_code
_entity_poly.pdbx_strand_id
1 'polypeptide(L)'
;MKRDKAPLVPILLLAFGLRVWGLGDRNLWWDEGFSAWIAQQPALHLIARTAQDVHPPLYYLLLHIWQTATGPNDFALRYLSVIAGVLSVAFIYQLARALGNRRAGWLAAFFLAISPFAVTWSQEMRMYTWAALWTTAGLWAAWQLWCTGRWRYWTVYVLACTAALWTLYLAASVVLIANIGFLAAWWRRRQDRRLLVQWITAQAAVAALFMSWLLFMLPRAYFGWNAAETFSPLFFLQLYATTLATGVSENLDRYLLPSLVVMAIL
;
A
#
# COMPACT_ATOMS: atom_id res chain seq x y z
N MET A 1 -31.25 3.25 14.41
CA MET A 1 -30.17 2.54 13.68
C MET A 1 -30.18 2.66 12.15
N LYS A 2 -31.16 3.32 11.49
CA LYS A 2 -31.28 3.35 10.00
C LYS A 2 -30.74 4.61 9.27
N ARG A 3 -30.14 5.60 9.95
CA ARG A 3 -29.70 6.87 9.31
C ARG A 3 -28.17 7.02 9.10
N ASP A 4 -27.36 6.08 9.57
CA ASP A 4 -25.91 6.29 9.78
C ASP A 4 -24.99 5.94 8.58
N LYS A 5 -25.53 5.45 7.45
CA LYS A 5 -24.77 5.21 6.20
C LYS A 5 -24.92 6.33 5.16
N ALA A 6 -25.78 7.32 5.42
CA ALA A 6 -26.28 8.25 4.41
C ALA A 6 -25.19 9.01 3.61
N PRO A 7 -24.07 9.46 4.18
CA PRO A 7 -23.03 10.13 3.39
C PRO A 7 -21.93 9.19 2.87
N LEU A 8 -21.78 7.94 3.33
CA LEU A 8 -20.73 7.05 2.79
C LEU A 8 -21.01 6.64 1.37
N VAL A 9 -22.26 6.27 1.10
CA VAL A 9 -22.67 5.76 -0.21
C VAL A 9 -22.42 6.82 -1.29
N PRO A 10 -22.87 8.09 -1.13
CA PRO A 10 -22.50 9.15 -2.07
C PRO A 10 -20.98 9.35 -2.22
N ILE A 11 -20.21 9.30 -1.14
CA ILE A 11 -18.73 9.45 -1.22
C ILE A 11 -18.10 8.29 -2.00
N LEU A 12 -18.55 7.06 -1.79
CA LEU A 12 -18.06 5.89 -2.52
C LEU A 12 -18.47 5.92 -4.00
N LEU A 13 -19.68 6.38 -4.31
CA LEU A 13 -20.14 6.58 -5.68
C LEU A 13 -19.32 7.67 -6.39
N LEU A 14 -19.03 8.78 -5.70
CA LEU A 14 -18.14 9.82 -6.19
C LEU A 14 -16.73 9.26 -6.43
N ALA A 15 -16.18 8.54 -5.46
CA ALA A 15 -14.86 7.92 -5.56
C ALA A 15 -14.77 6.95 -6.76
N PHE A 16 -15.82 6.15 -6.97
CA PHE A 16 -15.94 5.25 -8.10
C PHE A 16 -16.04 6.00 -9.42
N GLY A 17 -16.95 6.97 -9.53
CA GLY A 17 -17.14 7.77 -10.74
C GLY A 17 -15.85 8.46 -11.19
N LEU A 18 -15.15 9.12 -10.27
CA LEU A 18 -13.88 9.80 -10.57
C LEU A 18 -12.78 8.82 -11.02
N ARG A 19 -12.77 7.58 -10.51
CA ARG A 19 -11.77 6.57 -10.86
C ARG A 19 -12.08 5.84 -12.16
N VAL A 20 -13.35 5.71 -12.54
CA VAL A 20 -13.74 5.08 -13.83
C VAL A 20 -13.73 6.09 -14.98
N TRP A 21 -13.89 7.38 -14.67
CA TRP A 21 -13.91 8.43 -15.69
C TRP A 21 -12.61 8.46 -16.53
N GLY A 22 -12.73 8.18 -17.83
CA GLY A 22 -11.61 8.16 -18.78
C GLY A 22 -10.58 7.05 -18.53
N LEU A 23 -10.95 5.97 -17.84
CA LEU A 23 -10.05 4.87 -17.47
C LEU A 23 -9.37 4.20 -18.69
N GLY A 24 -10.05 4.17 -19.83
CA GLY A 24 -9.55 3.58 -21.08
C GLY A 24 -8.90 4.58 -22.04
N ASP A 25 -8.89 5.87 -21.73
CA ASP A 25 -8.60 6.92 -22.73
C ASP A 25 -7.09 7.16 -22.93
N ARG A 26 -6.26 6.71 -21.98
CA ARG A 26 -4.81 6.93 -21.98
C ARG A 26 -4.06 5.71 -22.51
N ASN A 27 -3.10 5.94 -23.40
CA ASN A 27 -2.15 4.92 -23.84
C ASN A 27 -1.39 4.32 -22.65
N LEU A 28 -1.01 3.04 -22.77
CA LEU A 28 -0.15 2.39 -21.80
C LEU A 28 1.26 3.00 -21.84
N TRP A 29 1.76 3.41 -20.68
CA TRP A 29 3.17 3.74 -20.51
C TRP A 29 3.98 2.49 -20.13
N TRP A 30 5.30 2.62 -20.08
CA TRP A 30 6.23 1.49 -19.94
C TRP A 30 5.87 0.52 -18.80
N ASP A 31 5.64 1.05 -17.60
CA ASP A 31 5.33 0.29 -16.39
C ASP A 31 4.00 -0.46 -16.46
N GLU A 32 3.00 0.14 -17.11
CA GLU A 32 1.74 -0.54 -17.39
C GLU A 32 1.95 -1.64 -18.46
N GLY A 33 2.67 -1.33 -19.55
CA GLY A 33 3.01 -2.33 -20.56
C GLY A 33 3.68 -3.58 -19.95
N PHE A 34 4.62 -3.39 -19.03
CA PHE A 34 5.24 -4.49 -18.28
C PHE A 34 4.21 -5.27 -17.45
N SER A 35 3.32 -4.57 -16.75
CA SER A 35 2.28 -5.19 -15.92
C SER A 35 1.28 -6.02 -16.74
N ALA A 36 0.85 -5.53 -17.91
CA ALA A 36 0.00 -6.30 -18.84
C ALA A 36 0.75 -7.48 -19.47
N TRP A 37 2.02 -7.32 -19.82
CA TRP A 37 2.82 -8.39 -20.41
C TRP A 37 3.11 -9.51 -19.40
N ILE A 38 3.49 -9.16 -18.17
CA ILE A 38 3.81 -10.17 -17.15
C ILE A 38 2.56 -10.95 -16.72
N ALA A 39 1.39 -10.30 -16.69
CA ALA A 39 0.11 -10.94 -16.38
C ALA A 39 -0.33 -11.98 -17.43
N GLN A 40 0.22 -11.96 -18.64
CA GLN A 40 -0.02 -12.98 -19.67
C GLN A 40 0.82 -14.25 -19.46
N GLN A 41 1.84 -14.20 -18.61
CA GLN A 41 2.74 -15.33 -18.39
C GLN A 41 2.08 -16.39 -17.49
N PRO A 42 2.46 -17.67 -17.62
CA PRO A 42 2.09 -18.69 -16.64
C PRO A 42 2.48 -18.26 -15.22
N ALA A 43 1.64 -18.52 -14.22
CA ALA A 43 1.81 -18.02 -12.86
C ALA A 43 3.21 -18.31 -12.25
N LEU A 44 3.78 -19.50 -12.50
CA LEU A 44 5.12 -19.84 -12.02
C LEU A 44 6.21 -19.00 -12.70
N HIS A 45 6.07 -18.72 -14.00
CA HIS A 45 7.00 -17.86 -14.73
C HIS A 45 6.89 -16.40 -14.26
N LEU A 46 5.67 -15.91 -14.01
CA LEU A 46 5.43 -14.59 -13.40
C LEU A 46 6.10 -14.46 -12.03
N ILE A 47 5.94 -15.45 -11.14
CA ILE A 47 6.57 -15.45 -9.81
C ILE A 47 8.10 -15.45 -9.94
N ALA A 48 8.66 -16.28 -10.83
CA ALA A 48 10.10 -16.32 -11.06
C ALA A 48 10.66 -15.00 -11.62
N ARG A 49 9.92 -14.36 -12.53
CA ARG A 49 10.29 -13.07 -13.14
C ARG A 49 10.20 -11.90 -12.16
N THR A 50 9.12 -11.82 -11.38
CA THR A 50 8.96 -10.77 -10.35
C THR A 50 9.98 -10.91 -9.22
N ALA A 51 10.52 -12.11 -8.99
CA ALA A 51 11.66 -12.31 -8.08
C ALA A 51 12.99 -11.73 -8.62
N GLN A 52 13.05 -11.38 -9.91
CA GLN A 52 14.17 -10.69 -10.54
C GLN A 52 13.89 -9.18 -10.74
N ASP A 53 12.73 -8.71 -10.28
CA ASP A 53 12.23 -7.33 -10.42
C ASP A 53 12.24 -6.60 -9.07
N VAL A 54 11.95 -5.30 -9.10
CA VAL A 54 11.86 -4.41 -7.92
C VAL A 54 10.55 -4.58 -7.14
N HIS A 55 9.58 -5.36 -7.64
CA HIS A 55 8.26 -5.49 -7.04
C HIS A 55 7.83 -6.95 -6.79
N PRO A 56 7.25 -7.24 -5.61
CA PRO A 56 6.79 -8.58 -5.25
C PRO A 56 5.51 -9.01 -6.01
N PRO A 57 5.13 -10.30 -5.98
CA PRO A 57 4.33 -10.90 -7.06
C PRO A 57 2.82 -10.70 -6.89
N LEU A 58 2.32 -10.27 -5.73
CA LEU A 58 0.89 -10.38 -5.41
C LEU A 58 0.01 -9.59 -6.37
N TYR A 59 0.39 -8.35 -6.69
CA TYR A 59 -0.37 -7.54 -7.63
C TYR A 59 -0.43 -8.19 -9.02
N TYR A 60 0.70 -8.67 -9.52
CA TYR A 60 0.78 -9.31 -10.83
C TYR A 60 0.00 -10.62 -10.87
N LEU A 61 -0.02 -11.40 -9.78
CA LEU A 61 -0.86 -12.59 -9.65
C LEU A 61 -2.35 -12.24 -9.65
N LEU A 62 -2.75 -11.19 -8.94
CA LEU A 62 -4.14 -10.69 -8.97
C LEU A 62 -4.51 -10.24 -10.38
N LEU A 63 -3.61 -9.54 -11.06
CA LEU A 63 -3.81 -9.07 -12.43
C LEU A 63 -3.89 -10.23 -13.42
N HIS A 64 -3.05 -11.25 -13.29
CA HIS A 64 -3.11 -12.48 -14.08
C HIS A 64 -4.48 -13.16 -13.94
N ILE A 65 -4.94 -13.40 -12.70
CA ILE A 65 -6.25 -14.01 -12.45
C ILE A 65 -7.37 -13.12 -13.01
N TRP A 66 -7.31 -11.81 -12.78
CA TRP A 66 -8.30 -10.88 -13.28
C TRP A 66 -8.38 -10.88 -14.81
N GLN A 67 -7.23 -10.81 -15.48
CA GLN A 67 -7.12 -10.86 -16.94
C GLN A 67 -7.68 -12.16 -17.52
N THR A 68 -7.48 -13.31 -16.86
CA THR A 68 -8.08 -14.58 -17.33
C THR A 68 -9.61 -14.54 -17.32
N ALA A 69 -10.22 -13.74 -16.44
CA ALA A 69 -11.66 -13.58 -16.33
C ALA A 69 -12.22 -12.47 -17.23
N THR A 70 -11.50 -11.37 -17.42
CA THR A 70 -12.01 -10.18 -18.12
C THR A 70 -11.45 -9.95 -19.53
N GLY A 71 -10.38 -10.65 -19.89
CA GLY A 71 -9.62 -10.42 -21.11
C GLY A 71 -8.58 -9.28 -21.00
N PRO A 72 -7.73 -9.10 -22.04
CA PRO A 72 -6.51 -8.29 -21.99
C PRO A 72 -6.69 -6.82 -22.40
N ASN A 73 -7.82 -6.18 -22.11
CA ASN A 73 -8.04 -4.78 -22.52
C ASN A 73 -7.70 -3.77 -21.40
N ASP A 74 -7.17 -2.62 -21.79
CA ASP A 74 -6.65 -1.57 -20.89
C ASP A 74 -7.66 -1.15 -19.82
N PHE A 75 -8.92 -0.95 -20.21
CA PHE A 75 -9.99 -0.59 -19.29
C PHE A 75 -10.18 -1.66 -18.21
N ALA A 76 -10.33 -2.92 -18.60
CA ALA A 76 -10.56 -4.03 -17.68
C ALA A 76 -9.36 -4.24 -16.75
N LEU A 77 -8.14 -4.15 -17.26
CA LEU A 77 -6.94 -4.34 -16.45
C LEU A 77 -6.75 -3.22 -15.42
N ARG A 78 -6.96 -1.96 -15.82
CA ARG A 78 -6.94 -0.81 -14.89
C ARG A 78 -8.09 -0.85 -13.88
N TYR A 79 -9.23 -1.44 -14.25
CA TYR A 79 -10.38 -1.57 -13.35
C TYR A 79 -10.05 -2.35 -12.07
N LEU A 80 -9.08 -3.27 -12.12
CA LEU A 80 -8.58 -3.96 -10.93
C LEU A 80 -8.03 -2.97 -9.88
N SER A 81 -7.31 -1.93 -10.31
CA SER A 81 -6.80 -0.87 -9.43
C SER A 81 -7.91 0.06 -8.95
N VAL A 82 -8.95 0.29 -9.76
CA VAL A 82 -10.14 1.07 -9.36
C VAL A 82 -10.84 0.42 -8.17
N ILE A 83 -10.99 -0.92 -8.18
CA ILE A 83 -11.57 -1.67 -7.05
C ILE A 83 -10.78 -1.37 -5.76
N ALA A 84 -9.46 -1.47 -5.81
CA ALA A 84 -8.61 -1.16 -4.65
C ALA A 84 -8.72 0.30 -4.22
N GLY A 85 -8.84 1.23 -5.17
CA GLY A 85 -8.98 2.66 -4.90
C GLY A 85 -10.27 3.01 -4.15
N VAL A 86 -11.39 2.43 -4.58
CA VAL A 86 -12.70 2.62 -3.92
C VAL A 86 -12.71 1.94 -2.55
N LEU A 87 -12.16 0.73 -2.43
CA LEU A 87 -12.04 0.05 -1.15
C LEU A 87 -11.12 0.81 -0.17
N SER A 88 -10.08 1.48 -0.66
CA SER A 88 -9.21 2.33 0.16
C SER A 88 -10.01 3.50 0.78
N VAL A 89 -10.95 4.09 0.04
CA VAL A 89 -11.88 5.12 0.56
C VAL A 89 -12.78 4.55 1.67
N ALA A 90 -13.25 3.31 1.53
CA ALA A 90 -14.02 2.66 2.57
C ALA A 90 -13.17 2.35 3.83
N PHE A 91 -11.94 1.89 3.67
CA PHE A 91 -11.07 1.58 4.81
C PHE A 91 -10.53 2.82 5.52
N ILE A 92 -10.20 3.90 4.79
CA ILE A 92 -9.76 5.14 5.43
C ILE A 92 -10.88 5.76 6.28
N TYR A 93 -12.13 5.68 5.83
CA TYR A 93 -13.30 6.04 6.64
C TYR A 93 -13.30 5.29 7.98
N GLN A 94 -13.09 3.97 7.93
CA GLN A 94 -13.14 3.10 9.11
C GLN A 94 -11.98 3.39 10.06
N LEU A 95 -10.77 3.60 9.53
CA LEU A 95 -9.57 3.96 10.31
C LEU A 95 -9.75 5.32 10.99
N ALA A 96 -10.05 6.37 10.23
CA ALA A 96 -10.20 7.72 10.76
C ALA A 96 -11.36 7.83 11.75
N ARG A 97 -12.46 7.10 11.53
CA ARG A 97 -13.55 7.00 12.50
C ARG A 97 -13.10 6.36 13.82
N ALA A 98 -12.26 5.33 13.74
CA ALA A 98 -11.81 4.61 14.92
C ALA A 98 -10.77 5.41 15.74
N LEU A 99 -9.94 6.22 15.07
CA LEU A 99 -8.95 7.09 15.70
C LEU A 99 -9.56 8.36 16.29
N GLY A 100 -10.57 8.91 15.62
CA GLY A 100 -11.26 10.13 16.05
C GLY A 100 -12.75 9.87 16.24
N ASN A 101 -13.54 10.33 15.27
CA ASN A 101 -14.99 10.24 15.33
C ASN A 101 -15.59 10.12 13.92
N ARG A 102 -16.92 10.06 13.84
CA ARG A 102 -17.63 9.93 12.55
C ARG A 102 -17.30 11.05 11.56
N ARG A 103 -17.17 12.29 12.02
CA ARG A 103 -16.83 13.44 11.15
C ARG A 103 -15.42 13.28 10.59
N ALA A 104 -14.45 12.87 11.41
CA ALA A 104 -13.10 12.55 10.94
C ALA A 104 -13.11 11.45 9.87
N GLY A 105 -13.91 10.40 10.08
CA GLY A 105 -14.16 9.36 9.07
C GLY A 105 -14.68 9.93 7.74
N TRP A 106 -15.73 10.75 7.78
CA TRP A 106 -16.33 11.34 6.59
C TRP A 106 -15.35 12.24 5.84
N LEU A 107 -14.64 13.10 6.56
CA LEU A 107 -13.66 14.02 5.97
C LEU A 107 -12.51 13.25 5.32
N ALA A 108 -11.95 12.24 6.00
CA ALA A 108 -10.88 11.42 5.44
C ALA A 108 -11.33 10.67 4.17
N ALA A 109 -12.53 10.09 4.19
CA ALA A 109 -13.10 9.41 3.03
C ALA A 109 -13.34 10.38 1.86
N PHE A 110 -13.93 11.55 2.14
CA PHE A 110 -14.18 12.57 1.14
C PHE A 110 -12.87 13.06 0.51
N PHE A 111 -11.88 13.45 1.32
CA PHE A 111 -10.59 13.93 0.81
C PHE A 111 -9.84 12.86 0.00
N LEU A 112 -9.87 11.58 0.41
CA LEU A 112 -9.29 10.51 -0.39
C LEU A 112 -10.08 10.22 -1.68
N ALA A 113 -11.40 10.38 -1.65
CA ALA A 113 -12.25 10.19 -2.82
C ALA A 113 -11.92 11.19 -3.93
N ILE A 114 -11.71 12.47 -3.58
CA ILE A 114 -11.47 13.56 -4.53
C ILE A 114 -9.98 13.89 -4.75
N SER A 115 -9.06 13.22 -4.04
CA SER A 115 -7.63 13.46 -4.17
C SER A 115 -7.16 13.13 -5.60
N PRO A 116 -6.65 14.12 -6.38
CA PRO A 116 -6.18 13.87 -7.73
C PRO A 116 -5.06 12.83 -7.77
N PHE A 117 -4.17 12.86 -6.78
CA PHE A 117 -3.12 11.86 -6.61
C PHE A 117 -3.69 10.44 -6.46
N ALA A 118 -4.65 10.25 -5.55
CA ALA A 118 -5.26 8.94 -5.32
C ALA A 118 -6.09 8.47 -6.52
N VAL A 119 -6.73 9.39 -7.26
CA VAL A 119 -7.47 9.08 -8.48
C VAL A 119 -6.51 8.59 -9.57
N THR A 120 -5.45 9.33 -9.88
CA THR A 120 -4.46 8.96 -10.90
C THR A 120 -3.87 7.58 -10.65
N TRP A 121 -3.40 7.30 -9.43
CA TRP A 121 -2.84 5.97 -9.12
C TRP A 121 -3.89 4.85 -9.09
N SER A 122 -5.17 5.16 -8.90
CA SER A 122 -6.26 4.18 -9.01
C SER A 122 -6.60 3.85 -10.46
N GLN A 123 -6.18 4.70 -11.41
CA GLN A 123 -6.40 4.52 -12.86
C GLN A 123 -5.24 3.85 -13.56
N GLU A 124 -4.15 3.56 -12.85
CA GLU A 124 -3.00 2.86 -13.42
C GLU A 124 -3.07 1.36 -13.11
N MET A 125 -2.66 0.55 -14.08
CA MET A 125 -2.42 -0.89 -13.91
C MET A 125 -1.10 -1.09 -13.14
N ARG A 126 -1.07 -0.63 -11.89
CA ARG A 126 0.06 -0.71 -10.97
C ARG A 126 -0.38 -1.06 -9.55
N MET A 127 0.58 -1.54 -8.75
CA MET A 127 0.36 -2.11 -7.42
C MET A 127 0.15 -1.08 -6.30
N TYR A 128 0.42 0.21 -6.54
CA TYR A 128 0.44 1.23 -5.49
C TYR A 128 -0.89 1.37 -4.75
N THR A 129 -2.00 1.36 -5.48
CA THR A 129 -3.35 1.49 -4.89
C THR A 129 -3.73 0.25 -4.08
N TRP A 130 -3.28 -0.94 -4.48
CA TRP A 130 -3.41 -2.16 -3.67
C TRP A 130 -2.58 -2.08 -2.39
N ALA A 131 -1.34 -1.58 -2.47
CA ALA A 131 -0.51 -1.37 -1.29
C ALA A 131 -1.16 -0.37 -0.31
N ALA A 132 -1.75 0.71 -0.82
CA ALA A 132 -2.50 1.68 -0.02
C ALA A 132 -3.72 1.05 0.68
N LEU A 133 -4.48 0.20 -0.04
CA LEU A 133 -5.60 -0.56 0.54
C LEU A 133 -5.13 -1.44 1.69
N TRP A 134 -4.13 -2.29 1.44
CA TRP A 134 -3.66 -3.26 2.42
C TRP A 134 -3.04 -2.60 3.64
N THR A 135 -2.25 -1.55 3.46
CA THR A 135 -1.68 -0.79 4.57
C THR A 135 -2.75 -0.10 5.41
N THR A 136 -3.76 0.52 4.79
CA THR A 136 -4.87 1.16 5.50
C THR A 136 -5.72 0.14 6.26
N ALA A 137 -6.02 -1.00 5.65
CA ALA A 137 -6.73 -2.10 6.29
C ALA A 137 -5.93 -2.70 7.46
N GLY A 138 -4.62 -2.85 7.30
CA GLY A 138 -3.69 -3.28 8.35
C GLY A 138 -3.69 -2.32 9.54
N LEU A 139 -3.54 -1.02 9.31
CA LEU A 139 -3.59 -0.01 10.38
C LEU A 139 -4.93 0.00 11.11
N TRP A 140 -6.04 -0.10 10.37
CA TRP A 140 -7.37 -0.22 10.98
C TRP A 140 -7.48 -1.48 11.85
N ALA A 141 -7.02 -2.63 11.35
CA ALA A 141 -7.06 -3.88 12.10
C ALA A 141 -6.16 -3.85 13.33
N ALA A 142 -4.96 -3.24 13.23
CA ALA A 142 -4.05 -3.03 14.35
C ALA A 142 -4.73 -2.23 15.46
N TRP A 143 -5.32 -1.08 15.11
CA TRP A 143 -6.05 -0.25 16.06
C TRP A 143 -7.19 -1.01 16.74
N GLN A 144 -8.00 -1.72 15.95
CA GLN A 144 -9.12 -2.49 16.49
C GLN A 144 -8.65 -3.65 17.38
N LEU A 145 -7.53 -4.28 17.06
CA LEU A 145 -6.90 -5.30 17.91
C LEU A 145 -6.46 -4.69 19.24
N TRP A 146 -5.76 -3.55 19.22
CA TRP A 146 -5.31 -2.87 20.45
C TRP A 146 -6.46 -2.39 21.33
N CYS A 147 -7.58 -1.97 20.71
CA CYS A 147 -8.76 -1.54 21.45
C CYS A 147 -9.62 -2.69 21.99
N THR A 148 -9.64 -3.86 21.33
CA THR A 148 -10.63 -4.90 21.64
C THR A 148 -10.05 -6.26 22.02
N GLY A 149 -8.77 -6.53 21.74
CA GLY A 149 -8.12 -7.83 21.95
C GLY A 149 -8.70 -9.00 21.14
N ARG A 150 -9.60 -8.72 20.18
CA ARG A 150 -10.32 -9.76 19.43
C ARG A 150 -9.45 -10.35 18.32
N TRP A 151 -9.37 -11.68 18.29
CA TRP A 151 -8.53 -12.43 17.35
C TRP A 151 -8.87 -12.17 15.87
N ARG A 152 -10.13 -11.86 15.52
CA ARG A 152 -10.49 -11.55 14.13
C ARG A 152 -9.66 -10.40 13.55
N TYR A 153 -9.31 -9.40 14.36
CA TYR A 153 -8.51 -8.26 13.91
C TYR A 153 -7.03 -8.61 13.83
N TRP A 154 -6.57 -9.58 14.63
CA TRP A 154 -5.25 -10.19 14.46
C TRP A 154 -5.14 -10.84 13.07
N THR A 155 -6.14 -11.62 12.67
CA THR A 155 -6.15 -12.27 11.34
C THR A 155 -6.16 -11.25 10.21
N VAL A 156 -7.03 -10.23 10.29
CA VAL A 156 -7.07 -9.16 9.29
C VAL A 156 -5.75 -8.40 9.23
N TYR A 157 -5.13 -8.09 10.37
CA TYR A 157 -3.82 -7.44 10.42
C TYR A 157 -2.75 -8.26 9.72
N VAL A 158 -2.61 -9.55 10.07
CA VAL A 158 -1.60 -10.44 9.47
C VAL A 158 -1.81 -10.54 7.96
N LEU A 159 -3.02 -10.82 7.51
CA LEU A 159 -3.32 -10.94 6.07
C LEU A 159 -3.06 -9.64 5.33
N ALA A 160 -3.48 -8.49 5.87
CA ALA A 160 -3.31 -7.20 5.23
C ALA A 160 -1.83 -6.78 5.18
N CYS A 161 -1.06 -6.94 6.26
CA CYS A 161 0.36 -6.59 6.26
C CYS A 161 1.18 -7.52 5.37
N THR A 162 0.90 -8.82 5.37
CA THR A 162 1.53 -9.76 4.44
C THR A 162 1.19 -9.41 3.00
N ALA A 163 -0.09 -9.17 2.69
CA ALA A 163 -0.50 -8.76 1.34
C ALA A 163 0.17 -7.45 0.92
N ALA A 164 0.28 -6.47 1.82
CA ALA A 164 0.98 -5.21 1.55
C ALA A 164 2.45 -5.44 1.20
N LEU A 165 3.17 -6.25 1.99
CA LEU A 165 4.59 -6.57 1.74
C LEU A 165 4.80 -7.39 0.46
N TRP A 166 3.85 -8.28 0.13
CA TRP A 166 3.85 -9.02 -1.12
C TRP A 166 3.39 -8.19 -2.34
N THR A 167 2.91 -6.96 -2.11
CA THR A 167 2.52 -6.00 -3.14
C THR A 167 3.59 -4.93 -3.36
N LEU A 168 4.18 -4.41 -2.26
CA LEU A 168 5.16 -3.32 -2.30
C LEU A 168 6.07 -3.40 -1.07
N TYR A 169 7.39 -3.51 -1.28
CA TYR A 169 8.37 -3.60 -0.18
C TYR A 169 8.32 -2.39 0.77
N LEU A 170 8.02 -1.21 0.25
CA LEU A 170 7.91 0.02 1.04
C LEU A 170 6.81 -0.07 2.13
N ALA A 171 5.87 -1.01 2.02
CA ALA A 171 4.88 -1.28 3.07
C ALA A 171 5.50 -1.70 4.42
N ALA A 172 6.77 -2.12 4.44
CA ALA A 172 7.51 -2.37 5.67
C ALA A 172 7.55 -1.13 6.60
N SER A 173 7.56 0.08 6.02
CA SER A 173 7.47 1.33 6.79
C SER A 173 6.18 1.43 7.60
N VAL A 174 5.05 0.97 7.06
CA VAL A 174 3.76 0.97 7.75
C VAL A 174 3.73 -0.06 8.87
N VAL A 175 4.35 -1.23 8.68
CA VAL A 175 4.51 -2.24 9.74
C VAL A 175 5.35 -1.67 10.88
N LEU A 176 6.42 -0.94 10.57
CA LEU A 176 7.24 -0.24 11.57
C LEU A 176 6.41 0.81 12.35
N ILE A 177 5.65 1.65 11.64
CA ILE A 177 4.75 2.64 12.27
C ILE A 177 3.73 1.96 13.19
N ALA A 178 3.16 0.83 12.76
CA ALA A 178 2.23 0.05 13.58
C ALA A 178 2.92 -0.48 14.86
N ASN A 179 4.18 -0.92 14.77
CA ASN A 179 4.96 -1.35 15.95
C ASN A 179 5.22 -0.21 16.92
N ILE A 180 5.54 0.99 16.43
CA ILE A 180 5.70 2.19 17.27
C ILE A 180 4.36 2.53 17.95
N GLY A 181 3.26 2.54 17.19
CA GLY A 181 1.92 2.79 17.72
C GLY A 181 1.48 1.76 18.77
N PHE A 182 1.87 0.50 18.59
CA PHE A 182 1.62 -0.56 19.55
C PHE A 182 2.27 -0.30 20.91
N LEU A 183 3.51 0.22 20.96
CA LEU A 183 4.18 0.51 22.23
C LEU A 183 3.36 1.51 23.07
N ALA A 184 2.83 2.55 22.44
CA ALA A 184 1.94 3.52 23.10
C ALA A 184 0.63 2.87 23.58
N ALA A 185 0.02 2.01 22.76
CA ALA A 185 -1.21 1.30 23.11
C ALA A 185 -1.01 0.30 24.27
N TRP A 186 0.09 -0.44 24.25
CA TRP A 186 0.47 -1.41 25.28
C TRP A 186 0.74 -0.73 26.63
N TRP A 187 1.44 0.41 26.61
CA TRP A 187 1.65 1.22 27.82
C TRP A 187 0.33 1.71 28.43
N ARG A 188 -0.58 2.23 27.59
CA ARG A 188 -1.91 2.69 28.04
C ARG A 188 -2.78 1.56 28.60
N ARG A 189 -2.56 0.33 28.16
CA ARG A 189 -3.26 -0.89 28.61
C ARG A 189 -2.63 -1.53 29.85
N ARG A 190 -1.79 -0.81 30.59
CA ARG A 190 -1.07 -1.33 31.76
C ARG A 190 -0.31 -2.62 31.43
N GLN A 191 0.31 -2.66 30.26
CA GLN A 191 1.20 -3.74 29.83
C GLN A 191 0.51 -5.12 29.77
N ASP A 192 -0.73 -5.17 29.28
CA ASP A 192 -1.49 -6.42 29.10
C ASP A 192 -0.66 -7.48 28.33
N ARG A 193 -0.34 -8.58 29.03
CA ARG A 193 0.46 -9.69 28.49
C ARG A 193 -0.22 -10.39 27.33
N ARG A 194 -1.54 -10.53 27.35
CA ARG A 194 -2.28 -11.19 26.27
C ARG A 194 -2.15 -10.38 24.99
N LEU A 195 -2.30 -9.07 25.08
CA LEU A 195 -2.15 -8.18 23.94
C LEU A 195 -0.71 -8.19 23.40
N LEU A 196 0.29 -8.24 24.28
CA LEU A 196 1.70 -8.40 23.89
C LEU A 196 1.94 -9.70 23.11
N VAL A 197 1.46 -10.83 23.62
CA VAL A 197 1.59 -12.13 22.94
C VAL A 197 0.88 -12.10 21.59
N GLN A 198 -0.34 -11.55 21.52
CA GLN A 198 -1.05 -11.38 20.25
C GLN A 198 -0.25 -10.52 19.26
N TRP A 199 0.36 -9.44 19.72
CA TRP A 199 1.14 -8.56 18.85
C TRP A 199 2.42 -9.22 18.35
N ILE A 200 3.21 -9.83 19.25
CA ILE A 200 4.45 -10.53 18.89
C ILE A 200 4.14 -11.67 17.90
N THR A 201 3.10 -12.45 18.17
CA THR A 201 2.69 -13.53 17.26
C THR A 201 2.19 -13.01 15.91
N ALA A 202 1.55 -11.83 15.87
CA ALA A 202 1.20 -11.18 14.61
C ALA A 202 2.44 -10.80 13.80
N GLN A 203 3.44 -10.16 14.43
CA GLN A 203 4.68 -9.78 13.75
C GLN A 203 5.45 -11.02 13.27
N ALA A 204 5.53 -12.06 14.10
CA ALA A 204 6.16 -13.33 13.73
C ALA A 204 5.45 -13.99 12.54
N ALA A 205 4.10 -13.97 12.52
CA ALA A 205 3.34 -14.51 11.40
C ALA A 205 3.56 -13.71 10.11
N VAL A 206 3.52 -12.37 10.17
CA VAL A 206 3.80 -11.51 9.01
C VAL A 206 5.22 -11.76 8.49
N ALA A 207 6.20 -11.80 9.38
CA ALA A 207 7.59 -12.07 9.05
C ALA A 207 7.77 -13.46 8.43
N ALA A 208 7.19 -14.51 9.01
CA ALA A 208 7.29 -15.88 8.49
C ALA A 208 6.66 -16.01 7.09
N LEU A 209 5.47 -15.43 6.88
CA LEU A 209 4.80 -15.45 5.58
C LEU A 209 5.58 -14.65 4.53
N PHE A 210 6.13 -13.49 4.90
CA PHE A 210 6.96 -12.71 3.98
C PHE A 210 8.34 -13.32 3.75
N MET A 211 8.90 -14.02 4.73
CA MET A 211 10.19 -14.72 4.64
C MET A 211 10.18 -15.74 3.51
N SER A 212 9.07 -16.43 3.28
CA SER A 212 8.95 -17.37 2.16
C SER A 212 9.22 -16.71 0.81
N TRP A 213 8.75 -15.47 0.62
CA TRP A 213 9.07 -14.68 -0.57
C TRP A 213 10.52 -14.20 -0.58
N LEU A 214 11.04 -13.69 0.55
CA LEU A 214 12.42 -13.22 0.64
C LEU A 214 13.43 -14.31 0.31
N LEU A 215 13.25 -15.52 0.87
CA LEU A 215 14.12 -16.67 0.59
C LEU A 215 14.08 -17.07 -0.89
N PHE A 216 12.93 -16.90 -1.54
CA PHE A 216 12.80 -17.16 -2.98
C PHE A 216 13.43 -16.05 -3.83
N MET A 217 13.25 -14.78 -3.44
CA MET A 217 13.66 -13.62 -4.21
C MET A 217 15.15 -13.29 -4.08
N LEU A 218 15.73 -13.38 -2.89
CA LEU A 218 17.12 -12.96 -2.64
C LEU A 218 18.16 -13.61 -3.57
N PRO A 219 18.16 -14.93 -3.83
CA PRO A 219 19.12 -15.53 -4.75
C PRO A 219 18.94 -15.09 -6.21
N ARG A 220 17.76 -14.58 -6.57
CA ARG A 220 17.39 -14.16 -7.93
C ARG A 220 17.58 -12.66 -8.15
N ALA A 221 17.47 -11.87 -7.09
CA ALA A 221 17.62 -10.42 -7.10
C ALA A 221 19.00 -9.98 -7.62
N TYR A 222 20.06 -10.72 -7.27
CA TYR A 222 21.44 -10.46 -7.72
C TYR A 222 21.66 -10.61 -9.23
N PHE A 223 20.80 -11.38 -9.91
CA PHE A 223 20.84 -11.58 -11.36
C PHE A 223 19.68 -10.87 -12.08
N GLY A 224 19.04 -9.92 -11.40
CA GLY A 224 17.89 -9.18 -11.90
C GLY A 224 18.26 -8.12 -12.94
N TRP A 225 17.23 -7.47 -13.49
CA TRP A 225 17.34 -6.42 -14.51
C TRP A 225 17.73 -5.06 -13.91
N ASN A 226 18.09 -5.05 -12.62
CA ASN A 226 18.42 -3.85 -11.89
C ASN A 226 19.84 -3.40 -12.27
N ALA A 227 19.93 -2.33 -13.05
CA ALA A 227 21.16 -1.56 -13.25
C ALA A 227 21.52 -0.72 -11.99
N ALA A 228 20.91 -0.99 -10.84
CA ALA A 228 21.13 -0.24 -9.62
C ALA A 228 22.54 -0.52 -9.10
N GLU A 229 23.40 0.48 -9.26
CA GLU A 229 24.71 0.49 -8.62
C GLU A 229 24.56 0.58 -7.11
N THR A 230 25.54 0.07 -6.38
CA THR A 230 25.60 0.25 -4.93
C THR A 230 25.70 1.74 -4.61
N PHE A 231 24.70 2.28 -3.93
CA PHE A 231 24.69 3.66 -3.47
C PHE A 231 25.04 3.74 -1.98
N SER A 232 25.64 4.86 -1.56
CA SER A 232 25.96 5.07 -0.14
C SER A 232 24.69 5.39 0.67
N PRO A 233 24.62 5.00 1.96
CA PRO A 233 23.51 5.39 2.83
C PRO A 233 23.31 6.90 2.91
N LEU A 234 24.41 7.67 2.83
CA LEU A 234 24.35 9.13 2.81
C LEU A 234 23.67 9.66 1.54
N PHE A 235 24.02 9.13 0.38
CA PHE A 235 23.36 9.49 -0.88
C PHE A 235 21.87 9.18 -0.84
N PHE A 236 21.49 8.03 -0.27
CA PHE A 236 20.08 7.67 -0.08
C PHE A 236 19.34 8.70 0.78
N LEU A 237 19.91 9.07 1.92
CA LEU A 237 19.31 10.06 2.82
C LEU A 237 19.19 11.42 2.13
N GLN A 238 20.21 11.84 1.39
CA GLN A 238 20.21 13.09 0.62
C GLN A 238 19.12 13.07 -0.47
N LEU A 239 19.07 12.01 -1.28
CA LEU A 239 18.07 11.83 -2.33
C LEU A 239 16.64 11.91 -1.75
N TYR A 240 16.38 11.18 -0.67
CA TYR A 240 15.06 11.18 -0.03
C TYR A 240 14.71 12.52 0.58
N ALA A 241 15.62 13.14 1.34
CA ALA A 241 15.38 14.45 1.95
C ALA A 241 15.09 15.52 0.88
N THR A 242 15.85 15.52 -0.22
CA THR A 242 15.67 16.45 -1.32
C THR A 242 14.39 16.21 -2.09
N THR A 243 14.09 14.96 -2.42
CA THR A 243 12.86 14.63 -3.16
C THR A 243 11.63 14.96 -2.32
N LEU A 244 11.66 14.69 -1.00
CA LEU A 244 10.55 15.02 -0.10
C LEU A 244 10.38 16.53 0.09
N ALA A 245 11.48 17.27 0.22
CA ALA A 245 11.43 18.71 0.46
C ALA A 245 11.08 19.52 -0.79
N THR A 246 11.58 19.10 -1.97
CA THR A 246 11.56 19.91 -3.19
C THR A 246 10.85 19.25 -4.36
N GLY A 247 10.56 17.95 -4.29
CA GLY A 247 10.04 17.16 -5.42
C GLY A 247 11.08 16.83 -6.49
N VAL A 248 12.34 17.23 -6.31
CA VAL A 248 13.42 17.04 -7.28
C VAL A 248 14.26 15.82 -6.90
N SER A 249 14.45 14.90 -7.86
CA SER A 249 15.27 13.69 -7.70
C SER A 249 16.63 13.75 -8.42
N GLU A 250 16.95 14.88 -9.05
CA GLU A 250 18.17 15.08 -9.83
C GLU A 250 18.99 16.26 -9.30
N ASN A 251 20.30 16.29 -9.59
CA ASN A 251 21.20 17.39 -9.17
C ASN A 251 21.15 17.68 -7.66
N LEU A 252 21.14 16.62 -6.84
CA LEU A 252 20.92 16.69 -5.38
C LEU A 252 21.81 17.70 -4.66
N ASP A 253 23.05 17.88 -5.14
CA ASP A 253 24.02 18.80 -4.55
C ASP A 253 23.54 20.26 -4.61
N ARG A 254 22.79 20.63 -5.66
CA ARG A 254 22.22 22.00 -5.80
C ARG A 254 21.05 22.24 -4.86
N TYR A 255 20.35 21.19 -4.47
CA TYR A 255 19.12 21.28 -3.68
C TYR A 255 19.31 20.90 -2.22
N LEU A 256 20.51 20.49 -1.80
CA LEU A 256 20.80 20.12 -0.41
C LEU A 256 20.42 21.23 0.58
N LEU A 257 20.89 22.47 0.35
CA LEU A 257 20.63 23.59 1.25
C LEU A 257 19.13 23.96 1.32
N PRO A 258 18.42 24.14 0.18
CA PRO A 258 16.96 24.30 0.21
C PRO A 258 16.22 23.17 0.93
N SER A 259 16.67 21.93 0.75
CA SER A 259 16.03 20.76 1.38
C SER A 259 16.17 20.78 2.89
N LEU A 260 17.35 21.12 3.41
CA LEU A 260 17.60 21.25 4.84
C LEU A 260 16.77 22.37 5.47
N VAL A 261 16.59 23.50 4.77
CA VAL A 261 15.74 24.61 5.24
C VAL A 261 14.28 24.17 5.36
N VAL A 262 13.73 23.50 4.33
CA VAL A 262 12.35 22.99 4.37
C VAL A 262 12.17 21.97 5.50
N MET A 263 13.10 21.02 5.63
CA MET A 263 13.06 19.98 6.66
C MET A 263 13.23 20.54 8.08
N ALA A 264 13.87 21.71 8.26
CA ALA A 264 13.99 22.36 9.56
C ALA A 264 12.72 23.12 9.99
N ILE A 265 11.83 23.43 9.03
CA ILE A 265 10.57 24.16 9.28
C ILE A 265 9.40 23.18 9.51
N LEU A 266 9.50 21.94 9.02
CA LEU A 266 8.54 20.84 9.22
C LEU A 266 8.71 20.15 10.58
#